data_AF-A0A955KIH4-F1
#
_entry.id   AF-A0A955KIH4-F1
#
_cell.length_a   1.000
_cell.length_b   1.000
_cell.length_c   1.000
_cell.angle_alpha   90.00
_cell.angle_beta   90.00
_cell.angle_gamma   90.00
#
_symmetry.space_group_name_H-M   'P 1'
#
loop_
_entity.id
_entity.type
_entity.pdbx_description
1 polymer ?
#
loop_
_entity_poly.entity_id
_entity_poly.type
_entity_poly.pdbx_seq_one_letter_code
_entity_poly.pdbx_strand_id
1 'polypeptide(L)'
;MMIRFILSVIVLLLGLGPTVVGAVSNDFTVRTLVGSDNMSPTVPSPVTATPIAQTQIDITWGASSDNVGVVGYQLFRDLVQIATTSLTTYSDIGLTASTTYSYTVVAFDASNNFSSSSVAVSTTTYAVPVVPPDNDPASSTVSNSTKVSLKLDSFLITLSTNGANFEFTTNLPAQFVLRYGKNSSYDEAILKGEVFQKKHSTSLLQLESATDYKYELFGYDRFGKEFLLKSGYFKTNSLPDTEAPTNVSNFKTTALDDDVLLSWDNPTDDDFAYVRILRNHHFFPVDPYDGFLVYEGTKAEFLDEGALNSEEVQYYTIYTYDSNGNYSSGAISMVRKAGFGFIPTEVSTTTSSTSNSGRSDIKATFSDVEIWQNNVLNKMTKGELSAKALEPLTLRIPYDLFPQRLKVITVTLTHPLDQTKTFSFLMRATEDFLYYEARLAPLTDLGLYGVSFTIFDVNTNELVTFDGGLRLLGAEDGGLTALNTIDIGRWYYWFMFVLILASLMIFIMILLKRRNDGEDKIPLENT
;
A
#
# COMPACT_ATOMS: atom_id res chain seq x y z
N MET A 1 41.58 9.14 61.85
CA MET A 1 41.24 7.91 62.61
C MET A 1 39.74 7.87 62.78
N MET A 2 39.19 6.72 62.44
CA MET A 2 37.83 6.45 61.97
C MET A 2 36.70 6.65 63.01
N ILE A 3 35.51 6.92 62.46
CA ILE A 3 34.18 6.50 62.93
C ILE A 3 33.53 7.29 64.09
N ARG A 4 32.50 8.07 63.71
CA ARG A 4 31.14 8.12 64.32
C ARG A 4 30.21 8.57 63.18
N PHE A 5 29.03 8.03 62.89
CA PHE A 5 27.87 7.93 63.76
C PHE A 5 26.80 7.01 63.11
N ILE A 6 26.25 6.12 63.92
CA ILE A 6 24.92 5.53 63.77
C ILE A 6 23.93 6.54 64.38
N LEU A 7 22.82 6.87 63.71
CA LEU A 7 21.44 6.78 64.24
C LEU A 7 20.44 7.56 63.37
N SER A 8 19.28 6.94 63.17
CA SER A 8 17.96 7.57 63.20
C SER A 8 17.61 8.58 62.11
N VAL A 9 16.69 8.19 61.21
CA VAL A 9 15.38 8.89 61.13
C VAL A 9 14.31 7.87 60.71
N ILE A 10 13.62 7.29 61.71
CA ILE A 10 12.20 6.97 61.59
C ILE A 10 11.48 8.21 62.10
N VAL A 11 11.02 9.06 61.19
CA VAL A 11 9.96 10.06 61.44
C VAL A 11 9.14 10.19 60.17
N LEU A 12 7.93 9.66 60.26
CA LEU A 12 6.71 10.18 59.65
C LEU A 12 6.58 10.06 58.13
N LEU A 13 6.38 8.81 57.72
CA LEU A 13 5.31 8.44 56.80
C LEU A 13 3.99 9.08 57.30
N LEU A 14 3.55 10.18 56.68
CA LEU A 14 2.13 10.55 56.62
C LEU A 14 1.89 11.34 55.34
N GLY A 15 1.02 10.79 54.49
CA GLY A 15 0.34 11.50 53.42
C GLY A 15 1.05 11.44 52.06
N LEU A 16 0.66 10.45 51.27
CA LEU A 16 0.00 10.62 49.96
C LEU A 16 0.21 9.32 49.16
N GLY A 17 -0.80 8.44 49.20
CA GLY A 17 -0.86 7.34 48.23
C GLY A 17 -1.03 7.93 46.83
N PRO A 18 -0.41 7.36 45.79
CA PRO A 18 -0.71 7.78 44.44
C PRO A 18 -2.18 7.47 44.15
N THR A 19 -2.91 8.52 43.80
CA THR A 19 -4.24 8.47 43.21
C THR A 19 -4.20 7.54 41.99
N VAL A 20 -4.97 6.46 42.04
CA VAL A 20 -5.31 5.69 40.85
C VAL A 20 -6.20 6.57 39.99
N VAL A 21 -5.64 7.17 38.94
CA VAL A 21 -6.44 7.74 37.86
C VAL A 21 -6.94 6.54 37.05
N GLY A 22 -8.19 6.15 37.33
CA GLY A 22 -8.89 5.14 36.55
C GLY A 22 -9.00 5.60 35.09
N ALA A 23 -8.75 4.68 34.17
CA ALA A 23 -9.02 4.88 32.75
C ALA A 23 -10.49 5.26 32.58
N VAL A 24 -10.73 6.42 31.96
CA VAL A 24 -12.07 6.82 31.52
C VAL A 24 -12.38 5.99 30.28
N SER A 25 -13.50 5.24 30.30
CA SER A 25 -13.96 4.53 29.11
C SER A 25 -14.36 5.54 28.04
N ASN A 26 -14.01 5.24 26.79
CA ASN A 26 -14.58 5.93 25.65
C ASN A 26 -15.96 5.32 25.36
N ASP A 27 -16.94 5.65 26.17
CA ASP A 27 -18.33 5.29 25.89
C ASP A 27 -18.80 6.10 24.68
N PHE A 28 -19.01 5.41 23.56
CA PHE A 28 -19.73 5.94 22.41
C PHE A 28 -21.21 6.07 22.78
N THR A 29 -21.65 7.28 23.12
CA THR A 29 -23.08 7.56 23.33
C THR A 29 -23.73 7.98 22.02
N VAL A 30 -24.59 7.12 21.45
CA VAL A 30 -25.61 7.57 20.50
C VAL A 30 -26.76 8.18 21.29
N ARG A 31 -26.98 9.48 21.09
CA ARG A 31 -28.23 10.13 21.51
C ARG A 31 -29.24 9.98 20.38
N THR A 32 -30.19 9.08 20.52
CA THR A 32 -31.44 9.16 19.77
C THR A 32 -32.27 10.29 20.38
N LEU A 33 -32.66 11.28 19.58
CA LEU A 33 -33.73 12.19 19.97
C LEU A 33 -35.00 11.35 20.05
N VAL A 34 -35.42 10.99 21.27
CA VAL A 34 -36.73 10.36 21.48
C VAL A 34 -37.74 11.50 21.67
N GLY A 35 -38.24 11.97 20.53
CA GLY A 35 -39.42 12.81 20.42
C GLY A 35 -40.03 12.50 19.06
N SER A 36 -41.33 12.23 19.00
CA SER A 36 -42.04 12.19 17.71
C SER A 36 -41.99 13.61 17.15
N ASP A 37 -41.23 13.83 16.09
CA ASP A 37 -41.35 15.08 15.34
C ASP A 37 -42.66 15.03 14.56
N ASN A 38 -43.51 16.02 14.79
CA ASN A 38 -44.83 16.13 14.17
C ASN A 38 -44.98 17.45 13.41
N MET A 39 -43.90 18.22 13.27
CA MET A 39 -43.91 19.47 12.54
C MET A 39 -43.39 19.22 11.13
N SER A 40 -44.14 19.67 10.13
CA SER A 40 -43.73 19.55 8.74
C SER A 40 -42.68 20.61 8.37
N PRO A 41 -41.73 20.26 7.48
CA PRO A 41 -40.83 21.25 6.88
C PRO A 41 -41.56 22.40 6.19
N THR A 42 -40.89 23.55 6.06
CA THR A 42 -41.41 24.67 5.26
C THR A 42 -41.54 24.30 3.78
N VAL A 43 -42.48 24.94 3.07
CA VAL A 43 -42.68 24.72 1.63
C VAL A 43 -41.44 25.16 0.83
N PRO A 44 -40.89 24.34 -0.09
CA PRO A 44 -39.78 24.74 -0.96
C PRO A 44 -40.13 25.98 -1.81
N SER A 45 -39.31 27.03 -1.75
CA SER A 45 -39.53 28.28 -2.50
C SER A 45 -38.25 29.12 -2.62
N PRO A 46 -37.98 29.80 -3.76
CA PRO A 46 -38.74 29.74 -5.02
C PRO A 46 -38.43 28.45 -5.79
N VAL A 47 -39.37 27.96 -6.60
CA VAL A 47 -39.14 26.86 -7.55
C VAL A 47 -38.99 27.45 -8.96
N THR A 48 -37.99 27.03 -9.70
CA THR A 48 -37.76 27.44 -11.09
C THR A 48 -37.57 26.20 -11.97
N ALA A 49 -38.13 26.24 -13.18
CA ALA A 49 -37.95 25.20 -14.19
C ALA A 49 -37.46 25.86 -15.48
N THR A 50 -36.28 25.45 -15.95
CA THR A 50 -35.60 26.03 -17.11
C THR A 50 -35.44 24.97 -18.18
N PRO A 51 -36.10 25.11 -19.35
CA PRO A 51 -35.90 24.19 -20.46
C PRO A 51 -34.54 24.46 -21.07
N ILE A 52 -33.73 23.42 -21.16
CA ILE A 52 -32.33 23.51 -21.62
C ILE A 52 -32.07 22.67 -22.88
N ALA A 53 -32.94 21.70 -23.17
CA ALA A 53 -32.91 20.92 -24.40
C ALA A 53 -34.34 20.57 -24.87
N GLN A 54 -34.42 19.82 -25.98
CA GLN A 54 -35.67 19.24 -26.49
C GLN A 54 -36.23 18.17 -25.57
N THR A 55 -35.37 17.52 -24.79
CA THR A 55 -35.71 16.36 -23.97
C THR A 55 -35.32 16.56 -22.50
N GLN A 56 -35.04 17.81 -22.09
CA GLN A 56 -34.55 18.10 -20.74
C GLN A 56 -34.98 19.47 -20.20
N ILE A 57 -35.38 19.46 -18.93
CA ILE A 57 -35.68 20.65 -18.11
C ILE A 57 -34.90 20.54 -16.80
N ASP A 58 -34.19 21.61 -16.43
CA ASP A 58 -33.55 21.71 -15.11
C ASP A 58 -34.47 22.42 -14.12
N ILE A 59 -34.66 21.79 -12.97
CA ILE A 59 -35.49 22.28 -11.88
C ILE A 59 -34.60 22.62 -10.70
N THR A 60 -34.78 23.82 -10.13
CA THR A 60 -34.10 24.22 -8.89
C THR A 60 -35.11 24.81 -7.92
N TRP A 61 -34.88 24.60 -6.61
CA TRP A 61 -35.73 25.18 -5.57
C TRP A 61 -34.93 25.70 -4.38
N GLY A 62 -35.50 26.66 -3.66
CA GLY A 62 -34.94 27.10 -2.37
C GLY A 62 -35.07 26.01 -1.30
N ALA A 63 -34.05 25.90 -0.44
CA ALA A 63 -34.02 24.90 0.64
C ALA A 63 -35.12 25.17 1.68
N SER A 64 -35.74 24.10 2.15
CA SER A 64 -36.69 24.14 3.27
C SER A 64 -35.97 24.10 4.62
N SER A 65 -36.62 24.62 5.65
CA SER A 65 -36.18 24.52 7.05
C SER A 65 -37.20 23.72 7.87
N ASP A 66 -36.71 23.11 8.95
CA ASP A 66 -37.49 22.32 9.88
C ASP A 66 -36.88 22.40 11.30
N ASN A 67 -37.61 22.03 12.35
CA ASN A 67 -37.13 22.05 13.75
C ASN A 67 -36.12 20.95 14.08
N VAL A 68 -36.19 19.77 13.45
CA VAL A 68 -35.20 18.70 13.62
C VAL A 68 -34.33 18.58 12.38
N GLY A 69 -34.91 18.75 11.19
CA GLY A 69 -34.17 18.84 9.94
C GLY A 69 -34.86 18.20 8.75
N VAL A 70 -34.59 18.73 7.56
CA VAL A 70 -35.12 18.21 6.30
C VAL A 70 -34.26 17.05 5.83
N VAL A 71 -34.87 15.91 5.53
CA VAL A 71 -34.19 14.72 4.99
C VAL A 71 -34.09 14.79 3.46
N GLY A 72 -35.12 15.32 2.81
CA GLY A 72 -35.08 15.51 1.37
C GLY A 72 -36.35 16.09 0.77
N TYR A 73 -36.48 15.90 -0.53
CA TYR A 73 -37.53 16.46 -1.37
C TYR A 73 -38.10 15.40 -2.31
N GLN A 74 -39.39 15.47 -2.56
CA GLN A 74 -40.10 14.76 -3.62
C GLN A 74 -40.42 15.74 -4.74
N LEU A 75 -40.06 15.39 -5.98
CA LEU A 75 -40.34 16.18 -7.17
C LEU A 75 -41.46 15.52 -7.97
N PHE A 76 -42.46 16.31 -8.37
CA PHE A 76 -43.59 15.87 -9.16
C PHE A 76 -43.60 16.58 -10.51
N ARG A 77 -43.81 15.83 -11.59
CA ARG A 77 -44.09 16.31 -12.94
C ARG A 77 -45.50 15.91 -13.34
N ASP A 78 -46.31 16.89 -13.71
CA ASP A 78 -47.72 16.69 -14.09
C ASP A 78 -48.49 15.84 -13.06
N LEU A 79 -48.28 16.17 -11.78
CA LEU A 79 -48.84 15.49 -10.59
C LEU A 79 -48.30 14.08 -10.32
N VAL A 80 -47.38 13.56 -11.14
CA VAL A 80 -46.72 12.26 -10.92
C VAL A 80 -45.36 12.47 -10.29
N GLN A 81 -45.07 11.78 -9.19
CA GLN A 81 -43.74 11.83 -8.57
C GLN A 81 -42.71 11.21 -9.50
N ILE A 82 -41.64 11.96 -9.82
CA ILE A 82 -40.56 11.51 -10.72
C ILE A 82 -39.23 11.31 -9.99
N ALA A 83 -39.06 11.89 -8.79
CA ALA A 83 -37.83 11.74 -8.03
C ALA A 83 -38.02 11.95 -6.52
N THR A 84 -37.08 11.39 -5.76
CA THR A 84 -36.82 11.71 -4.36
C THR A 84 -35.33 12.01 -4.22
N THR A 85 -34.95 13.15 -3.65
CA THR A 85 -33.54 13.60 -3.57
C THR A 85 -33.30 14.44 -2.33
N SER A 86 -32.08 14.44 -1.79
CA SER A 86 -31.66 15.38 -0.74
C SER A 86 -31.13 16.71 -1.30
N LEU A 87 -30.88 16.77 -2.61
CA LEU A 87 -30.40 17.98 -3.29
C LEU A 87 -31.55 18.97 -3.54
N THR A 88 -31.20 20.23 -3.80
CA THR A 88 -32.15 21.31 -4.17
C THR A 88 -32.22 21.57 -5.67
N THR A 89 -31.74 20.61 -6.46
CA THR A 89 -31.67 20.65 -7.92
C THR A 89 -32.00 19.28 -8.49
N TYR A 90 -32.68 19.26 -9.63
CA TYR A 90 -32.96 18.03 -10.37
C TYR A 90 -32.95 18.30 -11.87
N SER A 91 -32.41 17.36 -12.65
CA SER A 91 -32.43 17.43 -14.10
C SER A 91 -33.38 16.37 -14.65
N ASP A 92 -34.50 16.81 -15.19
CA ASP A 92 -35.52 15.92 -15.73
C ASP A 92 -35.26 15.65 -17.21
N ILE A 93 -34.84 14.43 -17.52
CA ILE A 93 -34.38 13.98 -18.84
C ILE A 93 -35.38 13.00 -19.48
N GLY A 94 -35.28 12.82 -20.80
CA GLY A 94 -36.15 11.89 -21.55
C GLY A 94 -37.53 12.47 -21.87
N LEU A 95 -37.66 13.80 -21.88
CA LEU A 95 -38.89 14.52 -22.20
C LEU A 95 -39.17 14.53 -23.71
N THR A 96 -40.42 14.82 -24.07
CA THR A 96 -40.83 15.03 -25.45
C THR A 96 -40.56 16.48 -25.86
N ALA A 97 -40.07 16.70 -27.08
CA ALA A 97 -39.86 18.03 -27.64
C ALA A 97 -41.17 18.83 -27.77
N SER A 98 -41.07 20.15 -27.72
CA SER A 98 -42.23 21.07 -27.82
C SER A 98 -43.38 20.75 -26.86
N THR A 99 -43.09 20.19 -25.68
CA THR A 99 -44.10 19.75 -24.71
C THR A 99 -44.00 20.57 -23.43
N THR A 100 -45.14 21.06 -22.93
CA THR A 100 -45.22 21.80 -21.67
C THR A 100 -45.37 20.83 -20.52
N TYR A 101 -44.50 20.95 -19.52
CA TYR A 101 -44.50 20.18 -18.29
C TYR A 101 -44.71 21.10 -17.09
N SER A 102 -45.38 20.60 -16.04
CA SER A 102 -45.60 21.33 -14.79
C SER A 102 -44.91 20.64 -13.62
N TYR A 103 -44.16 21.40 -12.81
CA TYR A 103 -43.36 20.88 -11.70
C TYR A 103 -43.81 21.44 -10.34
N THR A 104 -43.84 20.57 -9.33
CA THR A 104 -44.01 20.93 -7.92
C THR A 104 -43.04 20.14 -7.04
N VAL A 105 -42.65 20.71 -5.90
CA VAL A 105 -41.72 20.10 -4.94
C VAL A 105 -42.35 20.05 -3.54
N VAL A 106 -42.14 18.94 -2.84
CA VAL A 106 -42.55 18.73 -1.44
C VAL A 106 -41.31 18.36 -0.62
N ALA A 107 -41.08 18.99 0.54
CA ALA A 107 -40.01 18.60 1.47
C ALA A 107 -40.52 17.55 2.48
N PHE A 108 -39.63 16.69 2.96
CA PHE A 108 -39.93 15.72 4.02
C PHE A 108 -38.76 15.56 5.02
N ASP A 109 -39.08 15.20 6.25
CA ASP A 109 -38.13 14.99 7.36
C ASP A 109 -37.92 13.50 7.68
N ALA A 110 -37.18 13.20 8.76
CA ALA A 110 -36.89 11.84 9.20
C ALA A 110 -38.08 11.12 9.86
N SER A 111 -39.11 11.88 10.25
CA SER A 111 -40.35 11.39 10.85
C SER A 111 -41.47 11.24 9.82
N ASN A 112 -41.19 11.43 8.53
CA ASN A 112 -42.14 11.42 7.41
C ASN A 112 -43.23 12.50 7.52
N ASN A 113 -42.94 13.66 8.11
CA ASN A 113 -43.79 14.84 7.93
C ASN A 113 -43.49 15.48 6.58
N PHE A 114 -44.53 15.79 5.82
CA PHE A 114 -44.43 16.41 4.49
C PHE A 114 -44.87 17.87 4.54
N SER A 115 -44.15 18.74 3.84
CA SER A 115 -44.60 20.12 3.61
C SER A 115 -45.86 20.15 2.74
N SER A 116 -46.53 21.31 2.67
CA SER A 116 -47.43 21.55 1.53
C SER A 116 -46.64 21.58 0.22
N SER A 117 -47.33 21.32 -0.90
CA SER A 117 -46.73 21.41 -2.24
C SER A 117 -46.35 22.86 -2.58
N SER A 118 -45.24 23.03 -3.28
CA SER A 118 -44.82 24.33 -3.81
C SER A 118 -45.86 24.90 -4.80
N VAL A 119 -45.72 26.18 -5.12
CA VAL A 119 -46.41 26.75 -6.30
C VAL A 119 -45.91 26.01 -7.54
N ALA A 120 -46.83 25.58 -8.40
CA ALA A 120 -46.50 24.90 -9.64
C ALA A 120 -45.82 25.86 -10.63
N VAL A 121 -44.72 25.41 -11.24
CA VAL A 121 -44.05 26.12 -12.33
C VAL A 121 -44.14 25.29 -13.60
N SER A 122 -44.58 25.91 -14.69
CA SER A 122 -44.68 25.22 -15.99
C SER A 122 -43.70 25.81 -17.00
N THR A 123 -43.12 24.95 -17.83
CA THR A 123 -42.24 25.36 -18.91
C THR A 123 -42.27 24.38 -20.08
N THR A 124 -41.82 24.82 -21.25
CA THR A 124 -41.91 24.05 -22.51
C THR A 124 -40.52 23.68 -23.01
N THR A 125 -40.30 22.40 -23.30
CA THR A 125 -39.05 21.91 -23.93
C THR A 125 -38.84 22.57 -25.30
N TYR A 126 -37.59 22.64 -25.76
CA TYR A 126 -37.30 23.18 -27.07
C TYR A 126 -37.92 22.32 -28.19
N ALA A 127 -38.18 22.95 -29.34
CA ALA A 127 -38.65 22.26 -30.54
C ALA A 127 -37.52 21.50 -31.24
N VAL A 128 -37.88 20.44 -31.96
CA VAL A 128 -36.99 19.78 -32.93
C VAL A 128 -36.62 20.79 -34.03
N PRO A 129 -35.36 20.91 -34.45
CA PRO A 129 -34.98 21.89 -35.45
C PRO A 129 -35.57 21.44 -36.77
N VAL A 130 -36.36 22.28 -37.41
CA VAL A 130 -36.89 21.99 -38.74
C VAL A 130 -35.71 22.12 -39.71
N VAL A 131 -35.26 21.01 -40.29
CA VAL A 131 -34.34 21.05 -41.44
C VAL A 131 -35.13 21.73 -42.56
N PRO A 132 -34.66 22.86 -43.13
CA PRO A 132 -35.34 23.51 -44.24
C PRO A 132 -35.56 22.50 -45.38
N PRO A 133 -36.72 22.50 -46.07
CA PRO A 133 -36.89 21.66 -47.24
C PRO A 133 -35.79 22.01 -48.26
N ASP A 134 -35.11 20.97 -48.73
CA ASP A 134 -34.02 21.04 -49.70
C ASP A 134 -34.57 21.50 -51.05
N ASN A 135 -34.60 22.83 -51.25
CA ASN A 135 -34.89 23.44 -52.54
C ASN A 135 -33.55 23.83 -53.20
N ASP A 136 -32.97 22.85 -53.92
CA ASP A 136 -32.15 22.85 -55.15
C ASP A 136 -31.34 24.11 -55.60
N PRO A 137 -30.29 23.95 -56.43
CA PRO A 137 -28.96 24.50 -56.22
C PRO A 137 -28.85 25.97 -56.66
N ALA A 138 -27.73 26.59 -56.30
CA ALA A 138 -27.33 27.96 -56.64
C ALA A 138 -28.06 29.06 -55.86
N SER A 139 -27.57 29.32 -54.65
CA SER A 139 -27.17 30.68 -54.34
C SER A 139 -26.09 30.70 -53.27
N SER A 140 -24.89 31.08 -53.70
CA SER A 140 -23.80 31.52 -52.86
C SER A 140 -24.20 32.83 -52.18
N THR A 141 -24.86 32.76 -51.03
CA THR A 141 -24.95 33.89 -50.11
C THR A 141 -24.49 33.43 -48.75
N VAL A 142 -23.24 33.79 -48.44
CA VAL A 142 -22.64 33.75 -47.10
C VAL A 142 -23.53 34.56 -46.17
N SER A 143 -24.48 33.89 -45.54
CA SER A 143 -25.09 34.38 -44.31
C SER A 143 -24.07 34.11 -43.22
N ASN A 144 -23.43 35.17 -42.73
CA ASN A 144 -22.78 35.17 -41.43
C ASN A 144 -23.84 34.89 -40.36
N SER A 145 -24.26 33.64 -40.20
CA SER A 145 -24.68 33.16 -38.90
C SER A 145 -23.40 33.06 -38.09
N THR A 146 -23.34 33.77 -36.97
CA THR A 146 -22.31 33.53 -35.96
C THR A 146 -22.41 32.05 -35.62
N LYS A 147 -21.52 31.21 -36.18
CA LYS A 147 -21.49 29.77 -35.91
C LYS A 147 -21.28 29.62 -34.40
N VAL A 148 -22.36 29.38 -33.67
CA VAL A 148 -22.30 29.02 -32.26
C VAL A 148 -21.60 27.66 -32.19
N SER A 149 -20.34 27.65 -31.75
CA SER A 149 -19.53 26.43 -31.58
C SER A 149 -19.47 26.06 -30.10
N LEU A 150 -19.74 24.80 -29.78
CA LEU A 150 -19.48 24.25 -28.45
C LEU A 150 -17.96 24.16 -28.25
N LYS A 151 -17.48 24.65 -27.11
CA LYS A 151 -16.06 24.64 -26.71
C LYS A 151 -15.92 24.48 -25.19
N LEU A 152 -14.73 24.10 -24.76
CA LEU A 152 -14.35 24.09 -23.35
C LEU A 152 -14.05 25.51 -22.85
N ASP A 153 -14.54 25.82 -21.66
CA ASP A 153 -14.14 26.99 -20.87
C ASP A 153 -13.06 26.62 -19.84
N SER A 154 -13.11 25.41 -19.28
CA SER A 154 -12.07 24.86 -18.41
C SER A 154 -11.95 23.33 -18.55
N PHE A 155 -10.79 22.78 -18.20
CA PHE A 155 -10.52 21.35 -18.22
C PHE A 155 -9.38 21.00 -17.27
N LEU A 156 -9.61 20.01 -16.40
CA LEU A 156 -8.67 19.49 -15.42
C LEU A 156 -8.75 17.96 -15.41
N ILE A 157 -7.59 17.31 -15.31
CA ILE A 157 -7.50 15.87 -15.00
C ILE A 157 -6.75 15.74 -13.68
N THR A 158 -7.32 15.02 -12.73
CA THR A 158 -6.66 14.64 -11.47
C THR A 158 -6.38 13.14 -11.49
N LEU A 159 -5.15 12.75 -11.15
CA LEU A 159 -4.65 11.38 -11.34
C LEU A 159 -4.50 10.66 -10.00
N SER A 160 -4.86 9.37 -9.98
CA SER A 160 -4.52 8.44 -8.90
C SER A 160 -3.64 7.31 -9.44
N THR A 161 -3.26 6.37 -8.56
CA THR A 161 -2.52 5.17 -8.96
C THR A 161 -3.35 4.22 -9.83
N ASN A 162 -4.68 4.32 -9.80
CA ASN A 162 -5.59 3.40 -10.46
C ASN A 162 -6.77 4.07 -11.18
N GLY A 163 -6.65 5.37 -11.48
CA GLY A 163 -7.77 6.14 -12.00
C GLY A 163 -7.43 7.56 -12.42
N ALA A 164 -8.41 8.22 -13.01
CA ALA A 164 -8.32 9.60 -13.46
C ALA A 164 -9.70 10.28 -13.35
N ASN A 165 -9.76 11.44 -12.70
CA ASN A 165 -10.96 12.25 -12.62
C ASN A 165 -10.88 13.42 -13.61
N PHE A 166 -11.86 13.53 -14.50
CA PHE A 166 -11.98 14.56 -15.52
C PHE A 166 -13.02 15.59 -15.09
N GLU A 167 -12.61 16.83 -14.86
CA GLU A 167 -13.49 17.94 -14.53
C GLU A 167 -13.38 19.01 -15.60
N PHE A 168 -14.50 19.43 -16.17
CA PHE A 168 -14.49 20.40 -17.24
C PHE A 168 -15.76 21.23 -17.33
N THR A 169 -15.66 22.38 -17.97
CA THR A 169 -16.80 23.24 -18.23
C THR A 169 -16.90 23.64 -19.69
N THR A 170 -18.12 23.84 -20.18
CA THR A 170 -18.41 24.23 -21.57
C THR A 170 -19.13 25.57 -21.63
N ASN A 171 -18.94 26.29 -22.74
CA ASN A 171 -19.58 27.59 -22.97
C ASN A 171 -21.12 27.49 -23.09
N LEU A 172 -21.64 26.32 -23.47
CA LEU A 172 -23.06 26.02 -23.64
C LEU A 172 -23.40 24.68 -22.97
N PRO A 173 -24.64 24.46 -22.50
CA PRO A 173 -25.08 23.16 -22.02
C PRO A 173 -24.82 22.08 -23.07
N ALA A 174 -24.12 21.02 -22.67
CA ALA A 174 -23.72 19.93 -23.55
C ALA A 174 -23.85 18.59 -22.84
N GLN A 175 -24.04 17.53 -23.61
CA GLN A 175 -23.70 16.17 -23.18
C GLN A 175 -22.24 15.90 -23.54
N PHE A 176 -21.65 14.83 -23.01
CA PHE A 176 -20.29 14.45 -23.38
C PHE A 176 -20.14 12.96 -23.62
N VAL A 177 -19.13 12.61 -24.43
CA VAL A 177 -18.62 11.25 -24.57
C VAL A 177 -17.11 11.29 -24.35
N LEU A 178 -16.62 10.53 -23.37
CA LEU A 178 -15.20 10.31 -23.13
C LEU A 178 -14.83 8.91 -23.61
N ARG A 179 -13.86 8.82 -24.52
CA ARG A 179 -13.27 7.56 -24.98
C ARG A 179 -11.82 7.52 -24.51
N TYR A 180 -11.35 6.36 -24.07
CA TYR A 180 -9.95 6.21 -23.65
C TYR A 180 -9.40 4.79 -23.90
N GLY A 181 -8.08 4.67 -23.89
CA GLY A 181 -7.38 3.39 -23.90
C GLY A 181 -5.86 3.57 -23.98
N LYS A 182 -5.10 2.49 -23.81
CA LYS A 182 -3.62 2.49 -23.92
C LYS A 182 -3.09 2.77 -25.34
N ASN A 183 -3.95 2.70 -26.35
CA ASN A 183 -3.58 2.92 -27.75
C ASN A 183 -4.58 3.85 -28.46
N SER A 184 -4.31 4.14 -29.73
CA SER A 184 -5.12 5.05 -30.54
C SER A 184 -6.51 4.52 -30.94
N SER A 185 -6.84 3.28 -30.59
CA SER A 185 -8.16 2.69 -30.90
C SER A 185 -9.21 3.06 -29.84
N TYR A 186 -8.80 3.50 -28.64
CA TYR A 186 -9.70 3.86 -27.53
C TYR A 186 -10.68 2.74 -27.13
N ASP A 187 -10.24 1.49 -27.27
CA ASP A 187 -11.08 0.29 -27.17
C ASP A 187 -11.44 -0.11 -25.72
N GLU A 188 -10.94 0.59 -24.70
CA GLU A 188 -11.11 0.15 -23.32
C GLU A 188 -12.47 0.53 -22.74
N ALA A 189 -12.93 1.77 -22.94
CA ALA A 189 -14.29 2.15 -22.56
C ALA A 189 -14.75 3.49 -23.16
N ILE A 190 -16.08 3.64 -23.17
CA ILE A 190 -16.80 4.86 -23.53
C ILE A 190 -17.67 5.27 -22.34
N LEU A 191 -17.44 6.44 -21.76
CA LEU A 191 -18.31 7.03 -20.76
C LEU A 191 -19.15 8.13 -21.40
N LYS A 192 -20.43 8.19 -21.04
CA LYS A 192 -21.38 9.18 -21.57
C LYS A 192 -22.02 9.98 -20.43
N GLY A 193 -22.05 11.30 -20.57
CA GLY A 193 -22.88 12.17 -19.77
C GLY A 193 -24.18 12.45 -20.51
N GLU A 194 -25.28 11.89 -20.03
CA GLU A 194 -26.62 11.98 -20.67
C GLU A 194 -27.37 13.28 -20.33
N VAL A 195 -26.79 14.15 -19.52
CA VAL A 195 -27.40 15.39 -19.03
C VAL A 195 -26.75 16.59 -19.73
N PHE A 196 -27.54 17.44 -20.38
CA PHE A 196 -27.08 18.72 -20.89
C PHE A 196 -26.81 19.67 -19.73
N GLN A 197 -25.55 19.99 -19.48
CA GLN A 197 -25.16 20.94 -18.45
C GLN A 197 -23.86 21.64 -18.86
N LYS A 198 -23.45 22.68 -18.11
CA LYS A 198 -22.20 23.41 -18.40
C LYS A 198 -20.99 22.91 -17.62
N LYS A 199 -21.21 22.24 -16.48
CA LYS A 199 -20.14 21.72 -15.61
C LYS A 199 -20.22 20.20 -15.62
N HIS A 200 -19.09 19.53 -15.83
CA HIS A 200 -19.02 18.09 -15.96
C HIS A 200 -17.92 17.55 -15.06
N SER A 201 -18.18 16.37 -14.50
CA SER A 201 -17.20 15.57 -13.78
C SER A 201 -17.44 14.10 -14.11
N THR A 202 -16.37 13.35 -14.37
CA THR A 202 -16.43 11.91 -14.60
C THR A 202 -15.12 11.25 -14.21
N SER A 203 -15.18 10.02 -13.70
CA SER A 203 -13.99 9.31 -13.23
C SER A 203 -13.79 7.99 -13.97
N LEU A 204 -12.54 7.75 -14.35
CA LEU A 204 -12.04 6.45 -14.79
C LEU A 204 -11.47 5.72 -13.58
N LEU A 205 -11.85 4.46 -13.41
CA LEU A 205 -11.44 3.60 -12.30
C LEU A 205 -10.80 2.33 -12.86
N GLN A 206 -10.07 1.60 -12.01
CA GLN A 206 -9.44 0.32 -12.35
C GLN A 206 -8.42 0.41 -13.49
N LEU A 207 -7.76 1.56 -13.61
CA LEU A 207 -6.62 1.73 -14.50
C LEU A 207 -5.37 1.08 -13.88
N GLU A 208 -4.44 0.64 -14.72
CA GLU A 208 -3.13 0.17 -14.27
C GLU A 208 -2.28 1.36 -13.81
N SER A 209 -1.47 1.18 -12.77
CA SER A 209 -0.55 2.20 -12.25
C SER A 209 0.65 2.42 -13.17
N ALA A 210 1.19 3.64 -13.18
CA ALA A 210 2.31 4.05 -14.03
C ALA A 210 2.10 3.80 -15.54
N THR A 211 0.84 3.78 -16.00
CA THR A 211 0.49 3.42 -17.38
C THR A 211 -0.02 4.64 -18.14
N ASP A 212 0.46 4.81 -19.37
CA ASP A 212 0.06 5.87 -20.28
C ASP A 212 -1.26 5.52 -20.99
N TYR A 213 -2.21 6.45 -20.94
CA TYR A 213 -3.52 6.35 -21.57
C TYR A 213 -3.74 7.53 -22.52
N LYS A 214 -4.40 7.26 -23.64
CA LYS A 214 -4.88 8.27 -24.57
C LYS A 214 -6.38 8.49 -24.36
N TYR A 215 -6.85 9.72 -24.52
CA TYR A 215 -8.28 10.05 -24.43
C TYR A 215 -8.76 10.99 -25.53
N GLU A 216 -10.05 10.89 -25.83
CA GLU A 216 -10.84 11.84 -26.62
C GLU A 216 -12.11 12.22 -25.86
N LEU A 217 -12.31 13.52 -25.69
CA LEU A 217 -13.50 14.10 -25.11
C LEU A 217 -14.30 14.79 -26.21
N PHE A 218 -15.50 14.28 -26.48
CA PHE A 218 -16.49 14.86 -27.37
C PHE A 218 -17.60 15.52 -26.56
N GLY A 219 -18.14 16.61 -27.08
CA GLY A 219 -19.33 17.28 -26.57
C GLY A 219 -20.43 17.29 -27.61
N TYR A 220 -21.68 17.17 -27.17
CA TYR A 220 -22.85 17.26 -28.04
C TYR A 220 -23.66 18.48 -27.62
N ASP A 221 -24.02 19.31 -28.59
CA ASP A 221 -24.94 20.42 -28.31
C ASP A 221 -26.39 19.93 -28.18
N ARG A 222 -27.29 20.81 -27.75
CA ARG A 222 -28.73 20.51 -27.58
C ARG A 222 -29.47 20.04 -28.84
N PHE A 223 -28.82 20.07 -30.00
CA PHE A 223 -29.33 19.61 -31.28
C PHE A 223 -28.72 18.27 -31.71
N GLY A 224 -27.89 17.66 -30.86
CA GLY A 224 -27.22 16.39 -31.13
C GLY A 224 -25.97 16.51 -32.01
N LYS A 225 -25.49 17.74 -32.30
CA LYS A 225 -24.28 17.92 -33.10
C LYS A 225 -23.05 17.67 -32.24
N GLU A 226 -22.17 16.79 -32.73
CA GLU A 226 -20.91 16.42 -32.10
C GLU A 226 -19.80 17.46 -32.35
N PHE A 227 -18.98 17.69 -31.32
CA PHE A 227 -17.77 18.51 -31.35
C PHE A 227 -16.65 17.80 -30.61
N LEU A 228 -15.47 17.63 -31.24
CA LEU A 228 -14.26 17.22 -30.51
C LEU A 228 -13.82 18.38 -29.60
N LEU A 229 -13.92 18.20 -28.29
CA LEU A 229 -13.60 19.24 -27.31
C LEU A 229 -12.13 19.22 -26.93
N LYS A 230 -11.56 18.03 -26.72
CA LYS A 230 -10.15 17.85 -26.39
C LYS A 230 -9.72 16.41 -26.66
N SER A 231 -8.45 16.22 -26.98
CA SER A 231 -7.79 14.92 -26.95
C SER A 231 -6.40 15.07 -26.35
N GLY A 232 -5.84 13.98 -25.85
CA GLY A 232 -4.52 14.01 -25.25
C GLY A 232 -4.13 12.70 -24.60
N TYR A 233 -3.15 12.80 -23.71
CA TYR A 233 -2.64 11.69 -22.93
C TYR A 233 -2.69 12.03 -21.45
N PHE A 234 -2.78 11.00 -20.61
CA PHE A 234 -2.51 11.07 -19.19
C PHE A 234 -1.81 9.79 -18.75
N LYS A 235 -1.06 9.87 -17.66
CA LYS A 235 -0.37 8.72 -17.07
C LYS A 235 -0.85 8.55 -15.64
N THR A 236 -1.29 7.36 -15.25
CA THR A 236 -1.62 7.08 -13.84
C THR A 236 -0.37 7.16 -12.97
N ASN A 237 -0.55 7.44 -11.67
CA ASN A 237 0.59 7.50 -10.74
C ASN A 237 1.19 6.11 -10.56
N SER A 238 2.49 6.03 -10.27
CA SER A 238 3.12 4.79 -9.82
C SER A 238 2.58 4.37 -8.46
N LEU A 239 2.67 3.08 -8.15
CA LEU A 239 2.49 2.64 -6.76
C LEU A 239 3.51 3.37 -5.88
N PRO A 240 3.15 3.70 -4.63
CA PRO A 240 4.13 4.20 -3.67
C PRO A 240 5.25 3.18 -3.53
N ASP A 241 6.49 3.67 -3.48
CA ASP A 241 7.60 2.83 -3.03
C ASP A 241 7.36 2.42 -1.58
N THR A 242 7.50 1.14 -1.29
CA THR A 242 7.34 0.57 0.06
C THR A 242 8.60 -0.19 0.49
N GLU A 243 9.63 -0.27 -0.35
CA GLU A 243 10.85 -1.02 -0.04
C GLU A 243 11.83 -0.11 0.68
N ALA A 244 12.01 -0.33 1.99
CA ALA A 244 13.01 0.42 2.75
C ALA A 244 14.44 0.10 2.27
N PRO A 245 15.38 1.06 2.31
CA PRO A 245 16.80 0.79 2.05
C PRO A 245 17.37 -0.28 2.97
N THR A 246 18.49 -0.89 2.58
CA THR A 246 19.24 -1.78 3.48
C THR A 246 19.67 -1.04 4.76
N ASN A 247 19.83 -1.76 5.87
CA ASN A 247 20.50 -1.21 7.05
C ASN A 247 21.95 -0.82 6.71
N VAL A 248 22.49 0.18 7.42
CA VAL A 248 23.93 0.47 7.35
C VAL A 248 24.76 -0.78 7.66
N SER A 249 25.95 -0.85 7.10
CA SER A 249 26.93 -1.89 7.46
C SER A 249 28.03 -1.32 8.36
N ASN A 250 28.76 -2.19 9.04
CA ASN A 250 29.89 -1.82 9.92
C ASN A 250 29.57 -0.77 10.99
N PHE A 251 28.33 -0.70 11.47
CA PHE A 251 27.96 0.23 12.53
C PHE A 251 28.70 -0.10 13.83
N LYS A 252 29.48 0.87 14.33
CA LYS A 252 30.32 0.73 15.51
C LYS A 252 30.29 1.99 16.34
N THR A 253 30.47 1.81 17.64
CA THR A 253 30.60 2.86 18.64
C THR A 253 31.91 2.68 19.40
N THR A 254 32.67 3.76 19.56
CA THR A 254 33.95 3.76 20.27
C THR A 254 33.94 4.85 21.33
N ALA A 255 34.20 4.49 22.60
CA ALA A 255 34.32 5.47 23.67
C ALA A 255 35.62 6.29 23.51
N LEU A 256 35.49 7.61 23.55
CA LEU A 256 36.59 8.56 23.56
C LEU A 256 36.43 9.45 24.81
N ASP A 257 36.96 8.99 25.94
CA ASP A 257 36.73 9.59 27.26
C ASP A 257 35.23 9.66 27.63
N ASP A 258 34.63 10.86 27.59
CA ASP A 258 33.21 11.11 27.83
C ASP A 258 32.37 11.19 26.54
N ASP A 259 33.02 11.18 25.39
CA ASP A 259 32.39 11.24 24.06
C ASP A 259 32.27 9.83 23.47
N VAL A 260 31.41 9.71 22.44
CA VAL A 260 31.29 8.47 21.66
C VAL A 260 31.46 8.78 20.19
N LEU A 261 32.44 8.14 19.55
CA LEU A 261 32.58 8.15 18.09
C LEU A 261 31.72 7.04 17.49
N LEU A 262 30.81 7.42 16.60
CA LEU A 262 29.98 6.54 15.81
C LEU A 262 30.52 6.48 14.38
N SER A 263 30.62 5.27 13.81
CA SER A 263 31.04 5.06 12.42
C SER A 263 30.21 3.96 11.75
N TRP A 264 29.87 4.14 10.48
CA TRP A 264 29.09 3.19 9.68
C TRP A 264 29.35 3.37 8.19
N ASP A 265 28.93 2.40 7.39
CA ASP A 265 28.90 2.49 5.93
C ASP A 265 27.45 2.63 5.45
N ASN A 266 27.17 3.67 4.67
CA ASN A 266 25.83 3.93 4.13
C ASN A 266 25.42 2.85 3.09
N PRO A 267 24.10 2.61 2.95
CA PRO A 267 23.55 1.77 1.89
C PRO A 267 23.97 2.21 0.49
N THR A 268 23.99 1.26 -0.44
CA THR A 268 24.20 1.52 -1.87
C THR A 268 22.88 1.50 -2.67
N ASP A 269 21.73 1.41 -1.99
CA ASP A 269 20.41 1.50 -2.62
C ASP A 269 20.28 2.86 -3.37
N ASP A 270 19.72 2.83 -4.59
CA ASP A 270 19.69 4.00 -5.50
C ASP A 270 18.87 5.18 -4.93
N ASP A 271 17.93 4.89 -4.05
CA ASP A 271 16.98 5.80 -3.43
C ASP A 271 17.35 6.18 -1.98
N PHE A 272 18.50 5.70 -1.47
CA PHE A 272 18.99 6.06 -0.14
C PHE A 272 19.11 7.59 0.01
N ALA A 273 18.43 8.13 1.01
CA ALA A 273 18.38 9.57 1.27
C ALA A 273 19.28 9.98 2.45
N TYR A 274 19.14 9.36 3.62
CA TYR A 274 19.90 9.72 4.83
C TYR A 274 19.84 8.64 5.92
N VAL A 275 20.66 8.80 6.96
CA VAL A 275 20.55 8.03 8.22
C VAL A 275 20.00 8.87 9.35
N ARG A 276 19.30 8.23 10.28
CA ARG A 276 18.80 8.82 11.54
C ARG A 276 19.28 7.96 12.71
N ILE A 277 20.00 8.55 13.66
CA ILE A 277 20.62 7.86 14.79
C ILE A 277 19.95 8.29 16.09
N LEU A 278 19.49 7.30 16.85
CA LEU A 278 18.82 7.48 18.15
C LEU A 278 19.69 6.85 19.25
N ARG A 279 19.65 7.47 20.43
CA ARG A 279 20.33 6.98 21.64
C ARG A 279 19.35 6.81 22.81
N ASN A 280 19.58 5.79 23.62
CA ASN A 280 18.91 5.58 24.90
C ASN A 280 19.88 4.97 25.93
N HIS A 281 19.60 5.14 27.22
CA HIS A 281 20.47 4.74 28.33
C HIS A 281 20.19 3.31 28.83
N HIS A 282 19.05 2.71 28.47
CA HIS A 282 18.61 1.44 29.07
C HIS A 282 18.46 0.31 28.04
N PHE A 283 18.07 0.64 26.82
CA PHE A 283 17.77 -0.33 25.77
C PHE A 283 18.02 0.28 24.39
N PHE A 284 18.14 -0.54 23.35
CA PHE A 284 18.22 -0.05 21.97
C PHE A 284 16.88 0.57 21.56
N PRO A 285 16.86 1.83 21.08
CA PRO A 285 15.69 2.39 20.40
C PRO A 285 15.08 1.42 19.41
N VAL A 286 13.78 1.15 19.52
CA VAL A 286 13.11 0.14 18.68
C VAL A 286 12.39 0.74 17.47
N ASP A 287 12.13 2.05 17.48
CA ASP A 287 11.63 2.81 16.35
C ASP A 287 12.35 4.17 16.20
N PRO A 288 12.28 4.83 15.03
CA PRO A 288 13.04 6.07 14.75
C PRO A 288 12.62 7.30 15.58
N TYR A 289 11.62 7.16 16.45
CA TYR A 289 11.12 8.18 17.35
C TYR A 289 11.31 7.80 18.83
N ASP A 290 11.92 6.64 19.09
CA ASP A 290 12.23 6.13 20.43
C ASP A 290 13.63 6.60 20.88
N GLY A 291 13.69 7.43 21.92
CA GLY A 291 14.94 7.95 22.47
C GLY A 291 15.37 9.32 21.92
N PHE A 292 16.65 9.65 22.11
CA PHE A 292 17.21 10.96 21.80
C PHE A 292 17.85 10.98 20.41
N LEU A 293 17.48 11.96 19.59
CA LEU A 293 18.09 12.17 18.28
C LEU A 293 19.55 12.63 18.46
N VAL A 294 20.48 11.79 17.97
CA VAL A 294 21.92 12.06 17.97
C VAL A 294 22.33 12.73 16.68
N TYR A 295 21.89 12.18 15.55
CA TYR A 295 22.31 12.63 14.23
C TYR A 295 21.25 12.31 13.17
N GLU A 296 21.12 13.21 12.19
CA GLU A 296 20.34 12.98 10.97
C GLU A 296 21.06 13.60 9.77
N GLY A 297 21.30 12.81 8.71
CA GLY A 297 21.93 13.27 7.48
C GLY A 297 22.73 12.18 6.75
N THR A 298 23.67 12.58 5.88
CA THR A 298 24.33 11.68 4.91
C THR A 298 25.77 11.27 5.24
N LYS A 299 26.34 11.74 6.36
CA LYS A 299 27.66 11.33 6.83
C LYS A 299 27.76 9.81 7.05
N ALA A 300 28.99 9.36 7.23
CA ALA A 300 29.36 7.98 7.61
C ALA A 300 30.00 7.91 9.01
N GLU A 301 30.16 9.06 9.67
CA GLU A 301 30.72 9.17 11.00
C GLU A 301 30.12 10.39 11.74
N PHE A 302 30.01 10.28 13.06
CA PHE A 302 29.53 11.34 13.94
C PHE A 302 30.11 11.21 15.35
N LEU A 303 30.38 12.33 16.00
CA LEU A 303 30.84 12.38 17.40
C LEU A 303 29.68 12.83 18.30
N ASP A 304 29.19 11.95 19.16
CA ASP A 304 28.21 12.26 20.20
C ASP A 304 28.94 12.74 21.46
N GLU A 305 29.12 14.05 21.54
CA GLU A 305 29.88 14.73 22.60
C GLU A 305 29.18 14.60 23.97
N GLY A 306 29.92 14.21 24.99
CA GLY A 306 29.45 14.08 26.36
C GLY A 306 28.45 12.96 26.59
N ALA A 307 28.32 12.01 25.66
CA ALA A 307 27.37 10.92 25.75
C ALA A 307 27.56 10.04 27.00
N LEU A 308 28.77 9.95 27.55
CA LEU A 308 29.11 9.15 28.73
C LEU A 308 29.30 9.97 30.01
N ASN A 309 28.84 11.24 30.01
CA ASN A 309 28.96 12.13 31.17
C ASN A 309 28.16 11.65 32.39
N SER A 310 26.93 11.19 32.16
CA SER A 310 25.98 10.82 33.23
C SER A 310 25.70 9.32 33.31
N GLU A 311 26.00 8.56 32.25
CA GLU A 311 25.65 7.16 32.14
C GLU A 311 26.86 6.35 31.67
N GLU A 312 27.07 5.18 32.26
CA GLU A 312 28.21 4.32 31.95
C GLU A 312 28.05 3.57 30.62
N VAL A 313 26.80 3.41 30.15
CA VAL A 313 26.44 2.64 28.96
C VAL A 313 25.51 3.47 28.09
N GLN A 314 25.71 3.40 26.79
CA GLN A 314 24.80 3.98 25.80
C GLN A 314 24.43 2.94 24.75
N TYR A 315 23.16 2.95 24.38
CA TYR A 315 22.57 2.09 23.36
C TYR A 315 22.16 2.96 22.17
N TYR A 316 22.64 2.60 20.98
CA TYR A 316 22.35 3.31 19.75
C TYR A 316 21.65 2.42 18.74
N THR A 317 20.69 3.01 18.03
CA THR A 317 20.11 2.43 16.82
C THR A 317 20.22 3.45 15.68
N ILE A 318 20.67 2.98 14.51
CA ILE A 318 20.75 3.77 13.28
C ILE A 318 19.79 3.19 12.23
N TYR A 319 18.92 4.06 11.73
CA TYR A 319 17.94 3.77 10.68
C TYR A 319 18.39 4.43 9.38
N THR A 320 18.17 3.78 8.25
CA THR A 320 18.36 4.36 6.92
C THR A 320 17.00 4.73 6.34
N TYR A 321 16.92 5.82 5.59
CA TYR A 321 15.70 6.34 4.97
C TYR A 321 15.89 6.49 3.47
N ASP A 322 14.83 6.24 2.70
CA ASP A 322 14.76 6.60 1.27
C ASP A 322 14.13 8.00 1.07
N SER A 323 14.01 8.43 -0.19
CA SER A 323 13.34 9.69 -0.55
C SER A 323 11.83 9.70 -0.31
N ASN A 324 11.23 8.54 -0.08
CA ASN A 324 9.79 8.32 0.06
C ASN A 324 9.35 8.19 1.53
N GLY A 325 10.32 8.13 2.45
CA GLY A 325 10.11 8.01 3.89
C GLY A 325 10.09 6.58 4.42
N ASN A 326 10.35 5.56 3.59
CA ASN A 326 10.53 4.19 4.07
C ASN A 326 11.86 4.09 4.82
N TYR A 327 11.90 3.25 5.86
CA TYR A 327 13.08 3.13 6.70
C TYR A 327 13.38 1.71 7.15
N SER A 328 14.67 1.42 7.31
CA SER A 328 15.16 0.09 7.67
C SER A 328 14.74 -0.35 9.07
N SER A 329 14.97 -1.62 9.40
CA SER A 329 14.65 -2.15 10.73
C SER A 329 15.52 -1.56 11.87
N GLY A 330 16.74 -1.11 11.55
CA GLY A 330 17.69 -0.50 12.47
C GLY A 330 18.93 -1.38 12.73
N ALA A 331 20.13 -0.84 12.55
CA ALA A 331 21.37 -1.46 13.02
C ALA A 331 21.70 -0.94 14.43
N ILE A 332 22.23 -1.80 15.31
CA ILE A 332 22.42 -1.49 16.72
C ILE A 332 23.87 -1.61 17.18
N SER A 333 24.27 -0.74 18.10
CA SER A 333 25.59 -0.79 18.74
C SER A 333 25.51 -0.20 20.15
N MET A 334 26.29 -0.74 21.08
CA MET A 334 26.38 -0.24 22.45
C MET A 334 27.83 0.01 22.83
N VAL A 335 28.02 1.02 23.68
CA VAL A 335 29.34 1.41 24.17
C VAL A 335 29.26 1.58 25.68
N ARG A 336 30.35 1.19 26.35
CA ARG A 336 30.53 1.40 27.79
C ARG A 336 31.81 2.21 28.03
N LYS A 337 31.77 3.12 29.00
CA LYS A 337 32.92 3.91 29.44
C LYS A 337 34.06 3.01 29.94
N ALA A 338 35.29 3.24 29.47
CA ALA A 338 36.47 2.49 29.90
C ALA A 338 36.93 2.94 31.30
N GLY A 339 37.25 2.01 32.21
CA GLY A 339 37.86 2.31 33.52
C GLY A 339 37.20 1.69 34.76
N PHE A 340 36.05 1.02 34.65
CA PHE A 340 35.50 0.20 35.74
C PHE A 340 36.07 -1.23 35.68
N GLY A 341 37.08 -1.50 36.52
CA GLY A 341 37.68 -2.82 36.68
C GLY A 341 36.74 -3.81 37.35
N PHE A 342 36.65 -5.01 36.79
CA PHE A 342 36.08 -6.17 37.46
C PHE A 342 36.86 -6.45 38.75
N ILE A 343 36.20 -6.43 39.92
CA ILE A 343 36.43 -7.50 40.89
C ILE A 343 35.36 -8.53 40.56
N PRO A 344 35.71 -9.69 39.96
CA PRO A 344 34.80 -10.81 39.99
C PRO A 344 34.71 -11.21 41.47
N THR A 345 33.68 -10.72 42.16
CA THR A 345 33.18 -11.48 43.29
C THR A 345 32.59 -12.72 42.63
N GLU A 346 33.25 -13.85 42.79
CA GLU A 346 32.59 -15.14 42.68
C GLU A 346 31.42 -15.11 43.66
N VAL A 347 30.28 -14.60 43.19
CA VAL A 347 29.01 -15.10 43.67
C VAL A 347 28.98 -16.48 43.07
N SER A 348 29.23 -17.48 43.90
CA SER A 348 28.81 -18.85 43.64
C SER A 348 27.41 -18.76 43.08
N THR A 349 27.28 -18.91 41.77
CA THR A 349 26.03 -19.29 41.15
C THR A 349 25.77 -20.69 41.67
N THR A 350 25.18 -20.79 42.86
CA THR A 350 24.19 -21.83 43.05
C THR A 350 23.25 -21.66 41.88
N THR A 351 23.39 -22.57 40.93
CA THR A 351 22.42 -22.95 39.93
C THR A 351 21.13 -23.25 40.68
N SER A 352 20.40 -22.21 41.09
CA SER A 352 18.96 -22.29 41.17
C SER A 352 18.49 -22.23 39.73
N SER A 353 18.56 -23.38 39.08
CA SER A 353 17.58 -23.76 38.08
C SER A 353 16.21 -23.69 38.75
N THR A 354 15.66 -22.50 38.94
CA THR A 354 14.22 -22.35 38.82
C THR A 354 13.95 -22.56 37.34
N SER A 355 13.80 -23.83 36.99
CA SER A 355 12.91 -24.20 35.90
C SER A 355 11.58 -23.55 36.22
N ASN A 356 11.33 -22.37 35.65
CA ASN A 356 9.97 -22.04 35.31
C ASN A 356 9.58 -23.13 34.33
N SER A 357 8.85 -24.14 34.82
CA SER A 357 8.19 -25.16 34.00
C SER A 357 6.97 -24.56 33.29
N GLY A 358 7.04 -23.29 32.89
CA GLY A 358 6.19 -22.72 31.86
C GLY A 358 6.99 -22.87 30.57
N ARG A 359 6.53 -23.76 29.68
CA ARG A 359 7.08 -23.86 28.33
C ARG A 359 7.05 -22.45 27.72
N SER A 360 8.16 -21.97 27.18
CA SER A 360 8.16 -20.73 26.39
C SER A 360 7.04 -20.78 25.36
N ASP A 361 6.24 -19.72 25.29
CA ASP A 361 5.21 -19.59 24.26
C ASP A 361 5.83 -19.16 22.92
N ILE A 362 7.11 -18.77 22.91
CA ILE A 362 7.91 -18.50 21.71
C ILE A 362 8.31 -19.83 21.10
N LYS A 363 7.78 -20.10 19.89
CA LYS A 363 7.99 -21.38 19.19
C LYS A 363 9.07 -21.31 18.12
N ALA A 364 9.57 -20.11 17.84
CA ALA A 364 10.53 -19.87 16.77
C ALA A 364 11.87 -20.59 17.02
N THR A 365 12.42 -21.13 15.95
CA THR A 365 13.70 -21.81 15.89
C THR A 365 14.49 -21.33 14.67
N PHE A 366 15.77 -21.68 14.59
CA PHE A 366 16.57 -21.33 13.42
C PHE A 366 16.02 -21.91 12.10
N SER A 367 15.33 -23.06 12.14
CA SER A 367 14.71 -23.64 10.94
C SER A 367 13.54 -22.84 10.37
N ASP A 368 12.98 -21.90 11.15
CA ASP A 368 11.88 -21.03 10.71
C ASP A 368 12.38 -19.74 10.03
N VAL A 369 13.71 -19.52 10.01
CA VAL A 369 14.32 -18.35 9.40
C VAL A 369 14.35 -18.50 7.88
N GLU A 370 13.79 -17.52 7.19
CA GLU A 370 13.84 -17.39 5.75
C GLU A 370 14.91 -16.36 5.34
N ILE A 371 15.64 -16.67 4.26
CA ILE A 371 16.58 -15.74 3.63
C ILE A 371 16.09 -15.44 2.23
N TRP A 372 15.95 -14.17 1.92
CA TRP A 372 15.55 -13.68 0.61
C TRP A 372 16.66 -12.82 0.01
N GLN A 373 16.95 -13.02 -1.27
CA GLN A 373 17.79 -12.15 -2.08
C GLN A 373 17.10 -11.90 -3.40
N ASN A 374 16.92 -10.65 -3.81
CA ASN A 374 16.26 -10.28 -5.06
C ASN A 374 14.89 -10.96 -5.25
N ASN A 375 14.07 -10.99 -4.19
CA ASN A 375 12.77 -11.68 -4.14
C ASN A 375 12.81 -13.20 -4.40
N VAL A 376 13.96 -13.84 -4.20
CA VAL A 376 14.13 -15.29 -4.27
C VAL A 376 14.46 -15.84 -2.89
N LEU A 377 13.67 -16.82 -2.44
CA LEU A 377 13.90 -17.54 -1.19
C LEU A 377 15.08 -18.52 -1.34
N ASN A 378 16.08 -18.37 -0.49
CA ASN A 378 17.19 -19.28 -0.34
C ASN A 378 16.82 -20.44 0.60
N LYS A 379 17.24 -21.65 0.25
CA LYS A 379 16.89 -22.87 1.01
C LYS A 379 17.94 -23.19 2.06
N MET A 380 17.46 -23.63 3.23
CA MET A 380 18.31 -24.27 4.24
C MET A 380 18.76 -25.66 3.76
N THR A 381 20.06 -25.94 3.86
CA THR A 381 20.65 -27.24 3.51
C THR A 381 21.56 -27.69 4.64
N LYS A 382 21.34 -28.91 5.18
CA LYS A 382 22.15 -29.49 6.28
C LYS A 382 22.24 -28.62 7.55
N GLY A 383 21.19 -27.84 7.86
CA GLY A 383 21.16 -26.96 9.04
C GLY A 383 21.88 -25.62 8.86
N GLU A 384 22.35 -25.32 7.64
CA GLU A 384 22.94 -24.03 7.28
C GLU A 384 22.07 -23.33 6.23
N LEU A 385 21.94 -22.01 6.34
CA LEU A 385 21.39 -21.16 5.29
C LEU A 385 22.51 -20.77 4.33
N SER A 386 22.22 -20.66 3.04
CA SER A 386 23.17 -20.20 2.03
C SER A 386 22.70 -18.90 1.41
N ALA A 387 23.62 -17.97 1.16
CA ALA A 387 23.36 -16.74 0.42
C ALA A 387 24.53 -16.38 -0.48
N LYS A 388 24.26 -15.62 -1.54
CA LYS A 388 25.27 -15.09 -2.44
C LYS A 388 25.92 -13.85 -1.84
N ALA A 389 27.23 -13.74 -2.01
CA ALA A 389 27.96 -12.51 -1.71
C ALA A 389 27.56 -11.39 -2.66
N LEU A 390 27.79 -10.14 -2.24
CA LEU A 390 27.57 -8.92 -3.04
C LEU A 390 26.11 -8.66 -3.45
N GLU A 391 25.15 -9.43 -2.93
CA GLU A 391 23.72 -9.18 -3.09
C GLU A 391 23.12 -8.82 -1.71
N PRO A 392 22.20 -7.84 -1.63
CA PRO A 392 21.45 -7.56 -0.41
C PRO A 392 20.71 -8.79 0.11
N LEU A 393 20.47 -8.81 1.40
CA LEU A 393 19.99 -9.97 2.16
C LEU A 393 18.81 -9.55 3.02
N THR A 394 17.65 -10.19 2.87
CA THR A 394 16.52 -10.00 3.80
C THR A 394 16.33 -11.25 4.64
N LEU A 395 16.42 -11.09 5.96
CA LEU A 395 16.13 -12.12 6.93
C LEU A 395 14.68 -11.98 7.37
N ARG A 396 13.90 -13.08 7.35
CA ARG A 396 12.49 -13.09 7.77
C ARG A 396 12.22 -14.21 8.77
N ILE A 397 11.34 -13.94 9.72
CA ILE A 397 10.76 -14.95 10.60
C ILE A 397 9.24 -14.75 10.62
N PRO A 398 8.43 -15.80 10.42
CA PRO A 398 6.98 -15.70 10.48
C PRO A 398 6.49 -15.04 11.78
N TYR A 399 5.57 -14.09 11.65
CA TYR A 399 5.08 -13.28 12.77
C TYR A 399 4.29 -14.10 13.80
N ASP A 400 3.57 -15.13 13.35
CA ASP A 400 2.67 -15.98 14.15
C ASP A 400 3.38 -16.96 15.09
N LEU A 401 4.71 -17.14 14.93
CA LEU A 401 5.54 -17.93 15.85
C LEU A 401 5.80 -17.23 17.19
N PHE A 402 5.42 -15.95 17.30
CA PHE A 402 5.61 -15.13 18.48
C PHE A 402 4.26 -14.70 19.08
N PRO A 403 4.20 -14.55 20.42
CA PRO A 403 3.00 -13.99 21.05
C PRO A 403 2.77 -12.54 20.59
N GLN A 404 1.50 -12.13 20.47
CA GLN A 404 1.08 -10.77 20.08
C GLN A 404 1.22 -9.77 21.24
N ARG A 405 2.42 -9.72 21.82
CA ARG A 405 2.81 -8.78 22.87
C ARG A 405 4.18 -8.18 22.56
N LEU A 406 4.54 -7.15 23.31
CA LEU A 406 5.75 -6.37 23.09
C LEU A 406 7.00 -7.23 23.24
N LYS A 407 7.85 -7.18 22.23
CA LYS A 407 9.11 -7.93 22.18
C LYS A 407 10.12 -7.19 21.33
N VAL A 408 11.37 -7.39 21.65
CA VAL A 408 12.52 -6.94 20.86
C VAL A 408 13.15 -8.17 20.26
N ILE A 409 13.30 -8.18 18.93
CA ILE A 409 13.94 -9.27 18.21
C ILE A 409 15.19 -8.68 17.58
N THR A 410 16.34 -9.28 17.87
CA THR A 410 17.61 -8.90 17.28
C THR A 410 18.23 -10.08 16.57
N VAL A 411 18.88 -9.83 15.44
CA VAL A 411 19.76 -10.79 14.78
C VAL A 411 21.20 -10.27 14.84
N THR A 412 22.11 -11.15 15.22
CA THR A 412 23.55 -10.88 15.27
C THR A 412 24.30 -11.80 14.33
N LEU A 413 25.07 -11.22 13.43
CA LEU A 413 26.00 -11.91 12.55
C LEU A 413 27.41 -11.84 13.13
N THR A 414 28.08 -12.98 13.24
CA THR A 414 29.48 -13.09 13.65
C THR A 414 30.33 -13.41 12.43
N HIS A 415 31.36 -12.59 12.20
CA HIS A 415 32.22 -12.70 11.03
C HIS A 415 32.98 -14.05 10.97
N PRO A 416 33.13 -14.69 9.80
CA PRO A 416 33.66 -16.04 9.66
C PRO A 416 35.11 -16.21 10.15
N LEU A 417 35.94 -15.17 9.99
CA LEU A 417 37.37 -15.22 10.31
C LEU A 417 37.74 -14.47 11.60
N ASP A 418 36.81 -13.68 12.15
CA ASP A 418 37.06 -12.84 13.31
C ASP A 418 35.83 -12.86 14.21
N GLN A 419 35.86 -13.72 15.23
CA GLN A 419 34.74 -13.91 16.15
C GLN A 419 34.47 -12.68 17.04
N THR A 420 35.38 -11.69 17.05
CA THR A 420 35.16 -10.43 17.76
C THR A 420 34.40 -9.40 16.93
N LYS A 421 34.33 -9.60 15.61
CA LYS A 421 33.61 -8.74 14.68
C LYS A 421 32.17 -9.25 14.54
N THR A 422 31.25 -8.58 15.23
CA THR A 422 29.82 -8.85 15.16
C THR A 422 29.05 -7.67 14.57
N PHE A 423 27.90 -7.97 13.99
CA PHE A 423 26.96 -6.99 13.45
C PHE A 423 25.56 -7.34 13.93
N SER A 424 24.89 -6.39 14.57
CA SER A 424 23.59 -6.64 15.17
C SER A 424 22.53 -5.71 14.58
N PHE A 425 21.35 -6.25 14.35
CA PHE A 425 20.23 -5.56 13.74
C PHE A 425 18.94 -5.87 14.49
N LEU A 426 18.05 -4.89 14.60
CA LEU A 426 16.67 -5.15 14.99
C LEU A 426 15.93 -5.86 13.84
N MET A 427 14.94 -6.67 14.20
CA MET A 427 13.94 -7.17 13.26
C MET A 427 12.60 -6.50 13.54
N ARG A 428 11.95 -6.00 12.48
CA ARG A 428 10.72 -5.23 12.58
C ARG A 428 9.56 -5.97 11.92
N ALA A 429 8.36 -5.87 12.48
CA ALA A 429 7.17 -6.42 11.85
C ALA A 429 6.90 -5.69 10.51
N THR A 430 6.58 -6.46 9.46
CA THR A 430 6.07 -5.93 8.20
C THR A 430 4.70 -5.28 8.40
N GLU A 431 4.31 -4.35 7.51
CA GLU A 431 3.02 -3.62 7.65
C GLU A 431 1.79 -4.54 7.61
N ASP A 432 1.90 -5.66 6.90
CA ASP A 432 0.88 -6.71 6.81
C ASP A 432 0.91 -7.70 7.99
N PHE A 433 1.86 -7.54 8.93
CA PHE A 433 2.09 -8.40 10.08
C PHE A 433 2.30 -9.88 9.73
N LEU A 434 2.84 -10.17 8.55
CA LEU A 434 3.16 -11.55 8.15
C LEU A 434 4.54 -11.99 8.67
N TYR A 435 5.51 -11.08 8.74
CA TYR A 435 6.88 -11.40 9.11
C TYR A 435 7.48 -10.36 10.06
N TYR A 436 8.50 -10.79 10.82
CA TYR A 436 9.55 -9.90 11.29
C TYR A 436 10.69 -9.93 10.29
N GLU A 437 11.20 -8.76 9.89
CA GLU A 437 12.25 -8.67 8.88
C GLU A 437 13.39 -7.72 9.24
N ALA A 438 14.57 -8.03 8.71
CA ALA A 438 15.73 -7.16 8.67
C ALA A 438 16.37 -7.25 7.28
N ARG A 439 16.54 -6.10 6.62
CA ARG A 439 17.22 -5.99 5.32
C ARG A 439 18.66 -5.52 5.54
N LEU A 440 19.61 -6.32 5.08
CA LEU A 440 21.04 -6.16 5.33
C LEU A 440 21.74 -5.79 4.02
N ALA A 441 22.73 -4.91 4.14
CA ALA A 441 23.62 -4.57 3.05
C ALA A 441 24.38 -5.81 2.54
N PRO A 442 24.86 -5.80 1.29
CA PRO A 442 25.62 -6.91 0.73
C PRO A 442 26.81 -7.33 1.59
N LEU A 443 26.90 -8.62 1.93
CA LEU A 443 28.06 -9.19 2.61
C LEU A 443 29.15 -9.54 1.59
N THR A 444 30.39 -9.17 1.89
CA THR A 444 31.55 -9.30 0.98
C THR A 444 32.46 -10.46 1.34
N ASP A 445 32.70 -10.70 2.63
CA ASP A 445 33.64 -11.72 3.09
C ASP A 445 32.98 -13.12 3.01
N LEU A 446 33.57 -14.04 2.25
CA LEU A 446 33.08 -15.40 2.09
C LEU A 446 33.32 -16.24 3.35
N GLY A 447 32.47 -17.25 3.58
CA GLY A 447 32.62 -18.18 4.68
C GLY A 447 31.32 -18.47 5.43
N LEU A 448 31.44 -19.12 6.59
CA LEU A 448 30.30 -19.41 7.46
C LEU A 448 30.21 -18.35 8.55
N TYR A 449 29.23 -17.46 8.42
CA TYR A 449 28.87 -16.53 9.48
C TYR A 449 28.09 -17.28 10.57
N GLY A 450 28.42 -16.99 11.82
CA GLY A 450 27.53 -17.34 12.93
C GLY A 450 26.32 -16.42 12.90
N VAL A 451 25.11 -16.96 13.11
CA VAL A 451 23.87 -16.20 13.19
C VAL A 451 23.21 -16.50 14.52
N SER A 452 22.94 -15.48 15.31
CA SER A 452 22.23 -15.61 16.59
C SER A 452 21.01 -14.70 16.60
N PHE A 453 19.84 -15.27 16.86
CA PHE A 453 18.62 -14.51 17.10
C PHE A 453 18.36 -14.46 18.59
N THR A 454 18.13 -13.26 19.10
CA THR A 454 17.78 -13.04 20.51
C THR A 454 16.45 -12.31 20.58
N ILE A 455 15.53 -12.87 21.37
CA ILE A 455 14.17 -12.37 21.53
C ILE A 455 13.97 -12.08 23.01
N PHE A 456 13.66 -10.82 23.30
CA PHE A 456 13.31 -10.37 24.63
C PHE A 456 11.83 -10.01 24.67
N ASP A 457 11.05 -10.75 25.44
CA ASP A 457 9.64 -10.46 25.69
C ASP A 457 9.53 -9.51 26.88
N VAL A 458 9.13 -8.27 26.60
CA VAL A 458 9.12 -7.19 27.58
C VAL A 458 8.07 -7.44 28.67
N ASN A 459 7.00 -8.17 28.34
CA ASN A 459 5.90 -8.41 29.28
C ASN A 459 6.22 -9.53 30.27
N THR A 460 6.95 -10.56 29.84
CA THR A 460 7.30 -11.71 30.68
C THR A 460 8.73 -11.67 31.22
N ASN A 461 9.55 -10.70 30.78
CA ASN A 461 11.00 -10.67 30.98
C ASN A 461 11.69 -11.98 30.53
N GLU A 462 11.12 -12.64 29.53
CA GLU A 462 11.64 -13.87 28.98
C GLU A 462 12.68 -13.56 27.89
N LEU A 463 13.81 -14.25 27.93
CA LEU A 463 14.87 -14.16 26.93
C LEU A 463 15.03 -15.51 26.24
N VAL A 464 14.82 -15.54 24.93
CA VAL A 464 15.00 -16.74 24.10
C VAL A 464 16.08 -16.46 23.06
N THR A 465 17.03 -17.37 22.94
CA THR A 465 18.09 -17.32 21.92
C THR A 465 18.09 -18.59 21.11
N PHE A 466 18.25 -18.47 19.80
CA PHE A 466 18.55 -19.60 18.92
C PHE A 466 19.59 -19.22 17.87
N ASP A 467 20.46 -20.18 17.56
CA ASP A 467 21.65 -19.98 16.75
C ASP A 467 21.64 -20.86 15.50
N GLY A 468 22.41 -20.44 14.50
CA GLY A 468 22.68 -21.22 13.30
C GLY A 468 23.79 -20.62 12.46
N GLY A 469 23.91 -21.10 11.22
CA GLY A 469 24.98 -20.71 10.30
C GLY A 469 24.44 -20.13 8.99
N LEU A 470 25.09 -19.07 8.51
CA LEU A 470 24.87 -18.49 7.20
C LEU A 470 26.14 -18.62 6.36
N ARG A 471 26.11 -19.48 5.34
CA ARG A 471 27.20 -19.71 4.41
C ARG A 471 27.10 -18.75 3.22
N LEU A 472 28.11 -17.90 3.08
CA LEU A 472 28.26 -16.98 1.96
C LEU A 472 29.05 -17.66 0.84
N LEU A 473 28.42 -17.74 -0.33
CA LEU A 473 28.94 -18.39 -1.53
C LEU A 473 29.43 -17.34 -2.55
N GLY A 474 30.51 -17.67 -3.26
CA GLY A 474 31.01 -16.84 -4.36
C GLY A 474 30.12 -16.94 -5.60
N ALA A 475 30.21 -15.96 -6.50
CA ALA A 475 29.39 -15.90 -7.72
C ALA A 475 29.60 -17.11 -8.68
N GLU A 476 30.72 -17.83 -8.56
CA GLU A 476 31.08 -18.99 -9.41
C GLU A 476 30.85 -20.36 -8.73
N ASP A 477 30.50 -20.40 -7.44
CA ASP A 477 30.14 -21.64 -6.76
C ASP A 477 28.72 -22.07 -7.19
N GLY A 478 28.64 -22.77 -8.33
CA GLY A 478 27.39 -23.26 -8.88
C GLY A 478 26.59 -24.09 -7.86
N GLY A 479 25.37 -23.65 -7.53
CA GLY A 479 24.43 -24.50 -6.81
C GLY A 479 23.35 -23.87 -5.93
N LEU A 480 22.84 -22.67 -6.20
CA LEU A 480 21.42 -22.43 -6.00
C LEU A 480 20.76 -22.56 -7.38
N THR A 481 20.55 -23.81 -7.81
CA THR A 481 19.54 -24.01 -8.83
C THR A 481 18.23 -23.51 -8.24
N ALA A 482 17.78 -22.37 -8.74
CA ALA A 482 16.36 -22.07 -8.72
C ALA A 482 15.67 -23.35 -9.17
N LEU A 483 14.94 -24.00 -8.26
CA LEU A 483 13.84 -24.84 -8.72
C LEU A 483 12.83 -23.84 -9.29
N ASN A 484 13.10 -23.39 -10.52
CA ASN A 484 12.02 -23.04 -11.43
C ASN A 484 10.99 -24.14 -11.23
N THR A 485 9.78 -23.73 -10.86
CA THR A 485 8.56 -24.52 -10.96
C THR A 485 8.79 -25.62 -11.97
N ILE A 486 8.90 -26.88 -11.52
CA ILE A 486 9.20 -28.00 -12.41
C ILE A 486 8.16 -27.91 -13.52
N ASP A 487 8.60 -27.56 -14.73
CA ASP A 487 7.78 -27.55 -15.92
C ASP A 487 7.59 -29.03 -16.30
N ILE A 488 6.70 -29.69 -15.54
CA ILE A 488 6.35 -31.11 -15.68
C ILE A 488 5.86 -31.39 -17.11
N GLY A 489 5.45 -30.36 -17.85
CA GLY A 489 5.08 -30.44 -19.26
C GLY A 489 6.25 -30.85 -20.17
N ARG A 490 7.40 -30.19 -20.09
CA ARG A 490 8.50 -30.44 -21.07
C ARG A 490 9.17 -31.81 -20.90
N TRP A 491 9.33 -32.28 -19.66
CA TRP A 491 9.85 -33.63 -19.42
C TRP A 491 8.87 -34.72 -19.83
N TYR A 492 7.56 -34.50 -19.63
CA TYR A 492 6.51 -35.44 -20.06
C TYR A 492 6.49 -35.61 -21.59
N TYR A 493 6.55 -34.52 -22.35
CA TYR A 493 6.60 -34.60 -23.82
C TYR A 493 7.90 -35.23 -24.34
N TRP A 494 9.04 -34.97 -23.70
CA TRP A 494 10.30 -35.60 -24.08
C TRP A 494 10.31 -37.10 -23.78
N PHE A 495 9.81 -37.53 -22.61
CA PHE A 495 9.67 -38.95 -22.27
C PHE A 495 8.68 -39.67 -23.19
N MET A 496 7.54 -39.05 -23.51
CA MET A 496 6.57 -39.57 -24.48
C MET A 496 7.17 -39.69 -25.89
N PHE A 497 7.97 -38.70 -26.31
CA PHE A 497 8.66 -38.74 -27.60
C PHE A 497 9.67 -39.89 -27.68
N VAL A 498 10.45 -40.12 -26.62
CA VAL A 498 11.39 -41.25 -26.54
C VAL A 498 10.66 -42.60 -26.54
N LEU A 499 9.53 -42.72 -25.84
CA LEU A 499 8.70 -43.94 -25.85
C LEU A 499 8.07 -44.21 -27.23
N ILE A 500 7.62 -43.18 -27.95
CA ILE A 500 7.10 -43.31 -29.31
C ILE A 500 8.20 -43.76 -30.28
N LEU A 501 9.41 -43.20 -30.18
CA LEU A 501 10.56 -43.62 -30.97
C LEU A 501 10.96 -45.07 -30.70
N ALA A 502 10.98 -45.49 -29.43
CA ALA A 502 11.28 -46.87 -29.05
C ALA A 502 10.22 -47.84 -29.60
N SER A 503 8.94 -47.49 -29.50
CA SER A 503 7.82 -48.26 -30.07
C SER A 503 7.92 -48.38 -31.60
N LEU A 504 8.23 -47.29 -32.29
CA LEU A 504 8.44 -47.28 -33.74
C LEU A 504 9.61 -48.17 -34.14
N MET A 505 10.72 -48.15 -33.38
CA MET A 505 11.89 -48.97 -33.67
C MET A 505 11.60 -50.46 -33.48
N ILE A 506 10.85 -50.83 -32.43
CA ILE A 506 10.38 -52.19 -32.20
C ILE A 506 9.45 -52.64 -33.34
N PHE A 507 8.53 -51.76 -33.77
CA PHE A 507 7.63 -52.06 -34.89
C PHE A 507 8.39 -52.26 -36.21
N ILE A 508 9.40 -51.42 -36.50
CA ILE A 508 10.27 -51.59 -37.66
C ILE A 508 11.06 -52.90 -37.58
N MET A 509 11.59 -53.25 -36.40
CA MET A 509 12.25 -54.56 -36.20
C MET A 509 11.29 -55.73 -36.46
N ILE A 510 10.04 -55.64 -36.01
CA ILE A 510 9.03 -56.68 -36.28
C ILE A 510 8.73 -56.77 -37.78
N LEU A 511 8.61 -55.65 -38.49
CA LEU A 511 8.40 -55.64 -39.94
C LEU A 511 9.60 -56.20 -40.70
N LEU A 512 10.83 -55.87 -40.30
CA LEU A 512 12.05 -56.41 -40.90
C LEU A 512 12.19 -57.91 -40.63
N LYS A 513 11.86 -58.37 -39.42
CA LYS A 513 11.81 -59.79 -39.09
C LYS A 513 10.76 -60.51 -39.92
N ARG A 514 9.55 -59.94 -40.06
CA ARG A 514 8.48 -60.52 -40.88
C ARG A 514 8.78 -60.49 -42.39
N ARG A 515 9.62 -59.55 -42.85
CA ARG A 515 10.16 -59.55 -44.23
C ARG A 515 11.17 -60.68 -44.42
N ASN A 516 12.10 -60.87 -43.48
CA ASN A 516 13.07 -61.96 -43.54
C ASN A 516 12.40 -63.33 -43.45
N ASP A 517 11.40 -63.49 -42.58
CA ASP A 517 10.66 -64.76 -42.42
C ASP A 517 9.70 -65.03 -43.61
N GLY A 518 9.54 -64.07 -44.53
CA GLY A 518 8.72 -64.17 -45.74
C GLY A 518 9.50 -64.46 -47.03
N GLU A 519 10.84 -64.42 -47.01
CA GLU A 519 11.68 -64.70 -48.20
C GLU A 519 12.10 -66.18 -48.31
N ASP A 520 11.83 -67.03 -47.32
CA ASP A 520 12.10 -68.47 -47.39
C ASP A 520 10.96 -69.26 -48.06
N LYS A 521 10.57 -68.90 -49.29
CA LYS A 521 9.88 -69.82 -50.23
C LYS A 521 10.11 -69.45 -51.71
N ILE A 522 11.33 -69.63 -52.22
CA ILE A 522 11.55 -70.08 -53.61
C ILE A 522 12.74 -71.05 -53.61
N PRO A 523 12.53 -72.38 -53.71
CA PRO A 523 13.62 -73.32 -53.97
C PRO A 523 13.86 -73.37 -55.49
N LEU A 524 15.10 -73.11 -55.92
CA LEU A 524 15.56 -73.49 -57.25
C LEU A 524 16.51 -74.69 -57.13
N GLU A 525 16.15 -75.71 -57.90
CA GLU A 525 16.79 -77.01 -58.10
C GLU A 525 18.28 -76.91 -58.48
N ASN A 526 19.04 -77.97 -58.16
CA ASN A 526 19.88 -78.67 -59.15
C ASN A 526 20.51 -79.94 -58.55
N THR A 527 19.95 -81.10 -58.91
CA THR A 527 20.64 -82.22 -59.60
C THR A 527 19.60 -83.10 -60.26
#